data_AF-A0A935KDD6-F1
#
_entry.id   AF-A0A935KDD6-F1
#
_cell.length_a   1.000
_cell.length_b   1.000
_cell.length_c   1.000
_cell.angle_alpha   90.00
_cell.angle_beta   90.00
_cell.angle_gamma   90.00
#
_symmetry.space_group_name_H-M   'P 1'
#
loop_
_entity.id
_entity.type
_entity.pdbx_description
1 polymer ?
#
loop_
_entity_poly.entity_id
_entity_poly.type
_entity_poly.pdbx_seq_one_letter_code
_entity_poly.pdbx_strand_id
1 'polypeptide(L)'
;MLRTMQQPLRAALGQPIVIEHRVGADQILAARTVAGAAGDGYTLLAGTRTQFAVNPVTHASLSYDPDRDLVPITFLGRQILLVAVHPSLPVRTLAELAAWSRAHPDRINYGAGSGALVLAGEALKAAIGADMTHVP
;
A
#
# COMPACT_ATOMS: atom_id res chain seq x y z
N MET A 1 -7.69 -6.17 8.32
CA MET A 1 -7.05 -7.47 8.62
C MET A 1 -6.54 -7.54 10.06
N LEU A 2 -5.65 -6.64 10.52
CA LEU A 2 -5.06 -6.74 11.86
C LEU A 2 -6.06 -6.81 13.02
N ARG A 3 -7.11 -5.97 13.02
CA ARG A 3 -8.15 -6.00 14.07
C ARG A 3 -8.86 -7.36 14.15
N THR A 4 -9.06 -8.01 13.01
CA THR A 4 -9.67 -9.34 12.93
C THR A 4 -8.75 -10.43 13.51
N MET A 5 -7.43 -10.24 13.40
CA MET A 5 -6.42 -11.17 13.95
C MET A 5 -6.12 -10.94 15.43
N GLN A 6 -6.48 -9.77 15.97
CA GLN A 6 -6.14 -9.35 17.33
C GLN A 6 -6.63 -10.33 18.40
N GLN A 7 -7.89 -10.77 18.32
CA GLN A 7 -8.47 -11.68 19.30
C GLN A 7 -7.87 -13.10 19.23
N PRO A 8 -7.71 -13.73 18.05
CA PRO A 8 -6.98 -14.99 17.92
C PRO A 8 -5.53 -14.91 18.45
N LEU A 9 -4.80 -13.84 18.12
CA LEU A 9 -3.42 -13.66 18.58
C LEU A 9 -3.34 -13.49 20.09
N ARG A 10 -4.25 -12.69 20.67
CA ARG A 10 -4.34 -12.53 22.12
C ARG A 10 -4.60 -13.86 22.83
N ALA A 11 -5.48 -14.70 22.28
CA ALA A 11 -5.78 -16.02 22.84
C ALA A 11 -4.56 -16.96 22.74
N ALA A 12 -3.86 -16.96 21.61
CA ALA A 12 -2.70 -17.82 21.38
C ALA A 12 -1.47 -17.42 22.21
N LEU A 13 -1.23 -16.12 22.40
CA LEU A 13 -0.05 -15.59 23.09
C LEU A 13 -0.28 -15.39 24.59
N GLY A 14 -1.52 -15.41 25.07
CA GLY A 14 -1.86 -15.12 26.46
C GLY A 14 -1.58 -13.67 26.88
N GLN A 15 -1.28 -12.78 25.93
CA GLN A 15 -0.91 -11.38 26.17
C GLN A 15 -1.86 -10.43 25.42
N PRO A 16 -2.17 -9.25 25.97
CA PRO A 16 -2.91 -8.22 25.24
C PRO A 16 -2.18 -7.81 23.95
N ILE A 17 -2.92 -7.67 22.86
CA ILE A 17 -2.42 -7.11 21.60
C ILE A 17 -3.02 -5.72 21.43
N VAL A 18 -2.16 -4.70 21.40
CA VAL A 18 -2.55 -3.30 21.16
C VAL A 18 -2.20 -2.95 19.72
N ILE A 19 -3.17 -2.41 18.98
CA ILE A 19 -2.97 -1.96 17.59
C ILE A 19 -2.86 -0.44 17.59
N GLU A 20 -1.70 0.07 17.18
CA GLU A 20 -1.46 1.49 17.00
C GLU A 20 -1.39 1.84 15.51
N HIS A 21 -2.18 2.81 15.06
CA HIS A 21 -2.15 3.30 13.68
C HIS A 21 -1.23 4.51 13.55
N ARG A 22 0.04 4.30 13.18
CA ARG A 22 1.01 5.38 12.90
C ARG A 22 1.01 5.75 11.42
N VAL A 23 0.16 6.69 11.04
CA VAL A 23 0.03 7.19 9.66
C VAL A 23 1.02 8.33 9.39
N GLY A 24 1.43 8.48 8.13
CA GLY A 24 2.27 9.59 7.68
C GLY A 24 3.48 9.16 6.86
N ALA A 25 3.96 10.08 6.01
CA ALA A 25 5.14 9.91 5.14
C ALA A 25 5.14 8.57 4.39
N ASP A 26 4.06 8.24 3.68
CA ASP A 26 3.91 6.96 2.96
C ASP A 26 4.29 5.71 3.80
N GLN A 27 3.82 5.71 5.06
CA GLN A 27 4.03 4.64 6.05
C GLN A 27 5.47 4.52 6.57
N ILE A 28 6.36 5.46 6.23
CA ILE A 28 7.74 5.53 6.75
C ILE A 28 7.74 5.71 8.26
N LEU A 29 6.81 6.49 8.81
CA LEU A 29 6.76 6.75 10.26
C LEU A 29 6.59 5.46 11.08
N ALA A 30 5.70 4.57 10.63
CA ALA A 30 5.49 3.27 11.27
C ALA A 30 6.73 2.38 11.15
N ALA A 31 7.29 2.27 9.94
CA ALA A 31 8.46 1.43 9.70
C ALA A 31 9.68 1.88 10.53
N ARG A 32 9.98 3.20 10.53
CA ARG A 32 11.06 3.79 11.34
C ARG A 32 10.85 3.55 12.84
N THR A 33 9.61 3.67 13.31
CA THR A 33 9.30 3.44 14.74
C THR A 33 9.69 2.01 15.13
N VAL A 34 9.28 1.01 14.36
CA VAL A 34 9.53 -0.39 14.70
C VAL A 34 11.00 -0.76 14.50
N ALA A 35 11.64 -0.27 13.43
CA ALA A 35 13.06 -0.48 13.18
C ALA A 35 13.96 0.08 14.31
N GLY A 36 13.53 1.16 14.97
CA GLY A 36 14.23 1.75 16.12
C GLY A 36 13.83 1.19 17.50
N ALA A 37 12.97 0.17 17.57
CA ALA A 37 12.53 -0.41 18.83
C ALA A 37 13.59 -1.34 19.46
N ALA A 38 13.36 -1.77 20.71
CA ALA A 38 14.33 -2.54 21.49
C ALA A 38 14.65 -3.96 20.96
N GLY A 39 14.00 -4.43 19.89
CA GLY A 39 14.24 -5.75 19.31
C GLY A 39 13.77 -6.93 20.19
N ASP A 40 12.93 -6.67 21.19
CA ASP A 40 12.47 -7.64 22.21
C ASP A 40 11.22 -8.44 21.81
N GLY A 41 10.70 -8.21 20.59
CA GLY A 41 9.51 -8.88 20.07
C GLY A 41 8.16 -8.28 20.50
N TYR A 42 8.14 -7.23 21.35
CA TYR A 42 6.89 -6.59 21.78
C TYR A 42 6.39 -5.49 20.85
N THR A 43 7.26 -4.99 19.98
CA THR A 43 6.92 -3.98 18.97
C THR A 43 7.02 -4.61 17.57
N LEU A 44 5.88 -4.77 16.91
CA LEU A 44 5.80 -5.45 15.61
C LEU A 44 5.26 -4.51 14.54
N LEU A 45 5.78 -4.64 13.31
CA LEU A 45 5.32 -3.90 12.15
C LEU A 45 4.35 -4.76 11.34
N ALA A 46 3.15 -4.23 11.10
CA ALA A 46 2.27 -4.77 10.07
C ALA A 46 2.74 -4.27 8.69
N GLY A 47 3.68 -5.01 8.12
CA GLY A 47 4.38 -4.66 6.88
C GLY A 47 3.49 -4.59 5.65
N THR A 48 3.80 -3.67 4.74
CA THR A 48 3.16 -3.53 3.42
C THR A 48 4.19 -3.48 2.29
N ARG A 49 3.74 -3.69 1.05
CA ARG A 49 4.57 -3.50 -0.16
C ARG A 49 5.14 -2.09 -0.25
N THR A 50 4.40 -1.09 0.21
CA THR A 50 4.87 0.30 0.24
C THR A 50 6.16 0.41 1.05
N GLN A 51 6.15 -0.14 2.27
CA GLN A 51 7.28 -0.02 3.18
C GLN A 51 8.52 -0.81 2.70
N PHE A 52 8.32 -2.00 2.13
CA PHE A 52 9.42 -2.91 1.84
C PHE A 52 9.98 -2.80 0.43
N ALA A 53 9.16 -2.44 -0.56
CA ALA A 53 9.57 -2.46 -1.97
C ALA A 53 9.47 -1.11 -2.68
N VAL A 54 8.50 -0.26 -2.28
CA VAL A 54 8.29 1.04 -2.96
C VAL A 54 9.15 2.12 -2.34
N ASN A 55 9.06 2.32 -1.02
CA ASN A 55 9.77 3.40 -0.34
C ASN A 55 11.29 3.39 -0.59
N PRO A 56 12.00 2.23 -0.60
CA PRO A 56 13.43 2.19 -0.88
C PRO A 56 13.83 2.71 -2.26
N VAL A 57 12.92 2.67 -3.24
CA VAL A 57 13.21 3.08 -4.63
C VAL A 57 12.58 4.43 -5.00
N THR A 58 11.63 4.93 -4.20
CA THR A 58 10.94 6.20 -4.47
C THR A 58 11.41 7.36 -3.59
N HIS A 59 12.06 7.09 -2.47
CA HIS A 59 12.58 8.13 -1.57
C HIS A 59 14.11 8.23 -1.68
N ALA A 60 14.62 9.42 -1.99
CA ALA A 60 16.06 9.66 -2.09
C ALA A 60 16.82 9.40 -0.78
N SER A 61 16.14 9.54 0.35
CA SER A 61 16.64 9.19 1.67
C SER A 61 15.53 8.50 2.45
N LEU A 62 15.84 7.31 2.98
CA LEU A 62 14.92 6.52 3.78
C LEU A 62 15.51 6.32 5.18
N SER A 63 14.67 6.48 6.20
CA SER A 63 15.09 6.43 7.61
C SER A 63 15.13 5.01 8.20
N TYR A 64 15.04 3.98 7.35
CA TYR A 64 15.16 2.58 7.71
C TYR A 64 15.58 1.79 6.46
N ASP A 65 16.23 0.67 6.67
CA ASP A 65 16.51 -0.34 5.66
C ASP A 65 15.62 -1.57 5.95
N PRO A 66 14.70 -1.96 5.04
CA PRO A 66 13.77 -3.04 5.31
C PRO A 66 14.43 -4.42 5.43
N ASP A 67 15.59 -4.64 4.81
CA ASP A 67 16.30 -5.92 4.80
C ASP A 67 17.27 -6.03 5.99
N ARG A 68 17.88 -4.91 6.39
CA ARG A 68 18.82 -4.86 7.52
C ARG A 68 18.16 -4.61 8.87
N ASP A 69 17.18 -3.71 8.94
CA ASP A 69 16.66 -3.18 10.20
C ASP A 69 15.37 -3.90 10.67
N LEU A 70 14.82 -4.82 9.87
CA LEU A 70 13.60 -5.56 10.19
C LEU A 70 13.79 -7.06 9.95
N VAL A 71 13.23 -7.88 10.84
CA VAL A 71 13.22 -9.34 10.71
C VAL A 71 11.82 -9.81 10.27
N PRO A 72 11.69 -10.52 9.13
CA PRO A 72 10.41 -11.03 8.68
C PRO A 72 9.92 -12.16 9.59
N ILE A 73 8.66 -12.07 10.04
CA ILE A 73 8.05 -13.08 10.93
C ILE A 73 7.16 -14.03 10.13
N THR A 74 6.14 -13.48 9.46
CA THR A 74 5.17 -14.28 8.70
C THR A 74 4.43 -13.44 7.67
N PHE A 75 3.86 -14.11 6.67
CA PHE A 75 3.00 -13.51 5.67
C PHE A 75 1.56 -13.44 6.18
N LEU A 76 1.04 -12.23 6.35
CA LEU A 76 -0.31 -12.03 6.90
C LEU A 76 -1.43 -12.29 5.87
N GLY A 77 -1.18 -12.06 4.59
CA GLY A 77 -2.19 -12.25 3.56
C GLY A 77 -1.93 -11.47 2.27
N ARG A 78 -2.66 -11.83 1.21
CA ARG A 78 -2.60 -11.18 -0.10
C ARG A 78 -3.85 -10.33 -0.33
N GLN A 79 -3.67 -9.16 -0.94
CA GLN A 79 -4.76 -8.31 -1.40
C GLN A 79 -4.80 -8.34 -2.94
N ILE A 80 -6.01 -8.43 -3.50
CA ILE A 80 -6.24 -8.31 -4.94
C ILE A 80 -6.53 -6.84 -5.23
N LEU A 81 -5.85 -6.28 -6.23
CA LEU A 81 -6.11 -4.92 -6.70
C LEU A 81 -7.28 -4.95 -7.68
N LEU A 82 -8.19 -3.99 -7.53
CA LEU A 82 -9.36 -3.84 -8.38
C LEU A 82 -9.34 -2.45 -9.01
N VAL A 83 -9.71 -2.40 -10.28
CA VAL A 83 -10.01 -1.14 -10.98
C VAL A 83 -11.51 -0.92 -10.84
N ALA A 84 -11.87 0.20 -10.21
CA ALA A 84 -13.26 0.63 -10.07
C ALA A 84 -13.42 1.98 -10.78
N VAL A 85 -14.53 2.13 -11.50
CA VAL A 85 -14.89 3.39 -12.16
C VAL A 85 -16.17 3.94 -11.55
N HIS A 86 -16.32 5.26 -11.55
CA HIS A 86 -17.57 5.88 -11.13
C HIS A 86 -18.70 5.49 -12.12
N PRO A 87 -19.94 5.21 -11.66
CA PRO A 87 -21.01 4.74 -12.54
C PRO A 87 -21.39 5.70 -13.68
N SER A 88 -21.04 6.99 -13.57
CA SER A 88 -21.27 7.98 -14.64
C SER A 88 -20.26 7.89 -15.78
N LEU A 89 -19.14 7.16 -15.60
CA LEU A 89 -18.16 6.96 -16.66
C LEU A 89 -18.67 5.82 -17.57
N PRO A 90 -18.91 6.07 -18.88
CA PRO A 90 -19.56 5.10 -19.75
C PRO A 90 -18.56 4.05 -20.27
N VAL A 91 -17.89 3.35 -19.36
CA VAL A 91 -16.93 2.30 -19.66
C VAL A 91 -17.22 1.06 -18.81
N ARG A 92 -17.11 -0.11 -19.41
CA ARG A 92 -17.36 -1.42 -18.79
C ARG A 92 -16.19 -2.38 -18.91
N THR A 93 -15.18 -2.01 -19.69
CA THR A 93 -13.97 -2.80 -19.92
C THR A 93 -12.72 -1.93 -19.79
N LEU A 94 -11.56 -2.55 -19.55
CA LEU A 94 -10.28 -1.83 -19.55
C LEU A 94 -9.95 -1.24 -20.93
N ALA A 95 -10.36 -1.92 -22.01
CA ALA A 95 -10.21 -1.41 -23.37
C ALA A 95 -11.05 -0.15 -23.60
N GLU A 96 -12.29 -0.12 -23.11
CA GLU A 96 -13.13 1.08 -23.15
C GLU A 96 -12.55 2.20 -22.29
N LEU A 97 -12.01 1.89 -21.10
CA LEU A 97 -11.31 2.87 -20.27
C LEU A 97 -10.10 3.49 -21.00
N ALA A 98 -9.30 2.68 -21.67
CA ALA A 98 -8.14 3.13 -22.45
C ALA A 98 -8.54 3.94 -23.70
N ALA A 99 -9.62 3.56 -24.38
CA ALA A 99 -10.13 4.31 -25.52
C ALA A 99 -10.73 5.66 -25.07
N TRP A 100 -11.53 5.65 -24.00
CA TRP A 100 -12.20 6.83 -23.49
C TRP A 100 -11.20 7.86 -22.96
N SER A 101 -10.21 7.42 -22.17
CA SER A 101 -9.15 8.30 -21.66
C SER A 101 -8.38 8.99 -22.78
N ARG A 102 -7.97 8.26 -23.83
CA ARG A 102 -7.28 8.84 -24.98
C ARG A 102 -8.13 9.81 -25.79
N ALA A 103 -9.43 9.56 -25.89
CA ALA A 103 -10.37 10.47 -26.57
C ALA A 103 -10.65 11.75 -25.75
N HIS A 104 -10.39 11.72 -24.44
CA HIS A 104 -10.67 12.79 -23.50
C HIS A 104 -9.45 13.03 -22.59
N PRO A 105 -8.32 13.53 -23.14
CA PRO A 105 -7.12 13.80 -22.36
C PRO A 105 -7.44 14.74 -21.20
N ASP A 106 -6.77 14.55 -20.07
CA ASP A 106 -6.94 15.33 -18.82
C ASP A 106 -8.35 15.28 -18.20
N ARG A 107 -9.23 14.37 -18.64
CA ARG A 107 -10.60 14.24 -18.10
C ARG A 107 -10.81 13.09 -17.12
N ILE A 108 -9.83 12.19 -16.96
CA ILE A 108 -9.88 11.12 -15.96
C ILE A 108 -8.82 11.35 -14.89
N ASN A 109 -9.30 11.44 -13.65
CA ASN A 109 -8.48 11.31 -12.46
C ASN A 109 -8.66 9.92 -11.85
N TYR A 110 -7.60 9.37 -11.26
CA TYR A 110 -7.67 8.16 -10.44
C TYR A 110 -7.02 8.38 -9.08
N GLY A 111 -7.62 7.80 -8.04
CA GLY A 111 -7.07 7.85 -6.68
C GLY A 111 -6.31 6.57 -6.32
N ALA A 112 -5.25 6.70 -5.53
CA ALA A 112 -4.52 5.57 -4.96
C ALA A 112 -4.09 5.88 -3.51
N GLY A 113 -4.52 5.03 -2.57
CA GLY A 113 -4.30 5.27 -1.13
C GLY A 113 -2.92 4.91 -0.58
N SER A 114 -1.95 4.56 -1.44
CA SER A 114 -0.57 4.25 -1.02
C SER A 114 0.38 4.27 -2.21
N GLY A 115 1.69 4.49 -1.98
CA GLY A 115 2.69 4.44 -3.07
C GLY A 115 2.65 3.15 -3.90
N ALA A 116 2.38 2.01 -3.27
CA ALA A 116 2.22 0.72 -3.95
C ALA A 116 0.98 0.62 -4.86
N LEU A 117 -0.06 1.42 -4.60
CA LEU A 117 -1.22 1.56 -5.49
C LEU A 117 -0.98 2.60 -6.57
N VAL A 118 -0.25 3.69 -6.27
CA VAL A 118 0.16 4.67 -7.28
C VAL A 118 0.96 3.98 -8.38
N LEU A 119 1.99 3.22 -8.00
CA LEU A 119 2.82 2.47 -8.93
C LEU A 119 2.03 1.42 -9.72
N ALA A 120 1.05 0.76 -9.08
CA ALA A 120 0.17 -0.17 -9.78
C ALA A 120 -0.75 0.54 -10.80
N GLY A 121 -1.23 1.74 -10.48
CA GLY A 121 -1.99 2.59 -11.39
C GLY A 121 -1.17 3.05 -12.59
N GLU A 122 0.08 3.48 -12.37
CA GLU A 122 1.01 3.85 -13.43
C GLU A 122 1.37 2.65 -14.33
N ALA A 123 1.61 1.48 -13.72
CA ALA A 123 1.83 0.24 -14.48
C ALA A 123 0.61 -0.15 -15.32
N LEU A 124 -0.61 0.01 -14.78
CA LEU A 124 -1.84 -0.23 -15.51
C LEU A 124 -1.99 0.75 -16.69
N LYS A 125 -1.78 2.05 -16.47
CA LYS A 125 -1.83 3.08 -17.52
C LYS A 125 -0.93 2.72 -18.69
N ALA A 126 0.33 2.38 -18.39
CA ALA A 126 1.30 1.95 -19.39
C ALA A 126 0.85 0.67 -20.12
N ALA A 127 0.33 -0.32 -19.39
CA ALA A 127 -0.08 -1.60 -19.96
C ALA A 127 -1.29 -1.49 -20.90
N ILE A 128 -2.26 -0.63 -20.61
CA ILE A 128 -3.48 -0.48 -21.43
C ILE A 128 -3.42 0.71 -22.38
N GLY A 129 -2.37 1.53 -22.32
CA GLY A 129 -2.26 2.77 -23.08
C GLY A 129 -3.32 3.80 -22.71
N ALA A 130 -3.65 3.89 -21.41
CA ALA A 130 -4.60 4.88 -20.89
C ALA A 130 -3.91 6.17 -20.45
N ASP A 131 -4.62 7.28 -20.61
CA ASP A 131 -4.18 8.61 -20.16
C ASP A 131 -5.04 9.07 -18.97
N MET A 132 -4.48 8.98 -17.76
CA MET A 132 -5.19 9.27 -16.52
C MET A 132 -4.27 9.96 -15.53
N THR A 133 -4.80 10.94 -14.80
CA THR A 133 -4.04 11.71 -13.81
C THR A 133 -4.21 11.13 -12.41
N HIS A 134 -3.12 10.82 -11.74
CA HIS A 134 -3.18 10.43 -10.33
C HIS A 134 -3.51 11.64 -9.45
N VAL A 135 -4.47 11.48 -8.54
CA VAL A 135 -4.80 12.48 -7.51
C VAL A 135 -4.65 11.88 -6.10
N PRO A 136 -3.92 12.55 -5.17
CA PRO A 136 -3.71 12.07 -3.79
C PRO A 136 -4.98 11.98 -2.92
#